data_AF-A0A914JLU1-F1
#
_entry.id   AF-A0A914JLU1-F1
#
_cell.length_a   1.000
_cell.length_b   1.000
_cell.length_c   1.000
_cell.angle_alpha   90.00
_cell.angle_beta   90.00
_cell.angle_gamma   90.00
#
_symmetry.space_group_name_H-M   'P 1'
#
loop_
_entity.id
_entity.type
_entity.pdbx_description
1 polymer ?
#
loop_
_entity_poly.entity_id
_entity_poly.type
_entity_poly.pdbx_seq_one_letter_code
_entity_poly.pdbx_strand_id
1 'polypeptide(L)'
;MNILRVWGGGTYESDICYEWADEKGILIWQDMMFACALYPVDEDFLNNVKKEINHQIRRLRHHPSVLVWTGNNENHVAIKSNWWQSANYSTETMIDDYLKLYKETIGSIVKELDPSRPYLLSSPSNGAVTEQYGGMDDNPNSEFYGDVHFYSETKNLWKDFSYMIPRCATEYGVQSLPLK
;
A
#
# COMPACT_ATOMS: atom_id res chain seq x y z
N MET A 1 -4.65 20.51 2.68
CA MET A 1 -4.35 19.06 2.80
C MET A 1 -3.75 18.83 4.16
N ASN A 2 -4.07 17.73 4.83
CA ASN A 2 -3.53 17.34 6.13
C ASN A 2 -2.91 15.93 6.10
N ILE A 3 -2.98 15.24 4.97
CA ILE A 3 -2.35 13.93 4.73
C ILE A 3 -1.71 13.95 3.34
N LEU A 4 -0.53 13.34 3.22
CA LEU A 4 0.09 12.93 1.98
C LEU A 4 0.35 11.42 2.02
N ARG A 5 0.23 10.76 0.87
CA ARG A 5 0.65 9.36 0.72
C ARG A 5 1.96 9.31 -0.05
N VAL A 6 3.01 8.79 0.58
CA VAL A 6 4.27 8.49 -0.09
C VAL A 6 4.07 7.14 -0.80
N TRP A 7 3.73 7.22 -2.08
CA TRP A 7 3.31 6.08 -2.91
C TRP A 7 4.44 5.07 -3.16
N GLY A 8 4.12 3.78 -3.08
CA GLY A 8 5.08 2.68 -3.06
C GLY A 8 5.88 2.41 -4.33
N GLY A 9 5.65 3.09 -5.46
CA GLY A 9 6.55 3.01 -6.62
C GLY A 9 7.46 4.22 -6.77
N GLY A 10 7.50 5.10 -5.77
CA GLY A 10 8.46 6.18 -5.65
C GLY A 10 9.70 5.74 -4.88
N THR A 11 10.12 6.58 -3.93
CA THR A 11 11.23 6.30 -3.01
C THR A 11 10.81 6.61 -1.58
N TYR A 12 11.47 5.99 -0.59
CA TYR A 12 11.46 6.56 0.76
C TYR A 12 12.06 7.95 0.71
N GLU A 13 11.31 8.94 1.19
CA GLU A 13 11.70 10.34 1.04
C GLU A 13 12.92 10.71 1.91
N SER A 14 13.49 11.87 1.59
CA SER A 14 14.57 12.47 2.39
C SER A 14 14.11 12.80 3.82
N ASP A 15 15.03 12.83 4.78
CA ASP A 15 14.72 13.19 6.18
C ASP A 15 14.01 14.56 6.29
N ILE A 16 14.44 15.53 5.48
CA ILE A 16 13.85 16.88 5.41
C ILE A 16 12.34 16.84 5.09
N CYS A 17 11.90 15.90 4.25
CA CYS A 17 10.49 15.76 3.90
C CYS A 17 9.65 15.43 5.14
N TYR A 18 10.10 14.46 5.95
CA TYR A 18 9.40 14.04 7.16
C TYR A 18 9.51 15.08 8.28
N GLU A 19 10.67 15.75 8.42
CA GLU A 19 10.84 16.87 9.34
C GLU A 19 9.86 18.01 9.04
N TRP A 20 9.66 18.35 7.76
CA TRP A 20 8.65 19.34 7.36
C TRP A 20 7.23 18.84 7.57
N ALA A 21 6.95 17.55 7.31
CA ALA A 21 5.65 16.97 7.58
C ALA A 21 5.30 17.08 9.07
N ASP A 22 6.26 16.79 9.96
CA ASP A 22 6.14 16.95 11.40
C ASP A 22 5.87 18.41 11.79
N GLU A 23 6.69 19.34 11.30
CA GLU A 23 6.59 20.77 11.63
C GLU A 23 5.25 21.37 11.15
N LYS A 24 4.77 20.95 9.98
CA LYS A 24 3.53 21.46 9.37
C LYS A 24 2.28 20.69 9.79
N GLY A 25 2.42 19.60 10.56
CA GLY A 25 1.30 18.75 10.96
C GLY A 25 0.62 18.05 9.77
N ILE A 26 1.40 17.66 8.77
CA ILE A 26 0.94 16.86 7.63
C ILE A 26 1.20 15.40 7.94
N LEU A 27 0.16 14.59 7.99
CA LEU A 27 0.30 13.15 8.20
C LEU A 27 0.82 12.46 6.95
N ILE A 28 1.61 11.42 7.12
CA ILE A 28 2.18 10.60 6.05
C ILE A 28 1.58 9.19 6.13
N TRP A 29 0.86 8.80 5.08
CA TRP A 29 0.56 7.41 4.77
C TRP A 29 1.78 6.85 4.04
N GLN A 30 2.53 5.95 4.67
CA GLN A 30 3.81 5.49 4.17
C GLN A 30 3.69 4.08 3.60
N ASP A 31 3.77 3.96 2.28
CA ASP A 31 3.95 2.65 1.65
C ASP A 31 5.41 2.18 1.79
N MET A 32 5.64 0.87 1.75
CA MET A 32 6.94 0.33 1.37
C MET A 32 7.11 0.42 -0.14
N MET A 33 8.35 0.36 -0.64
CA MET A 33 8.66 0.64 -2.05
C MET A 33 8.37 -0.54 -2.98
N PHE A 34 7.13 -1.03 -2.92
CA PHE A 34 6.56 -2.07 -3.76
C PHE A 34 5.24 -1.58 -4.35
N ALA A 35 5.11 -1.61 -5.67
CA ALA A 35 3.89 -1.16 -6.36
C ALA A 35 3.61 -1.95 -7.63
N CYS A 36 2.33 -2.27 -7.85
CA CYS A 36 1.76 -2.81 -9.09
C CYS A 36 2.63 -3.89 -9.77
N ALA A 37 3.20 -4.81 -9.00
CA ALA A 37 4.07 -5.86 -9.51
C ALA A 37 4.12 -7.10 -8.60
N LEU A 38 4.52 -8.20 -9.19
CA LEU A 38 4.92 -9.41 -8.47
C LEU A 38 6.42 -9.33 -8.17
N TYR A 39 6.81 -9.74 -6.96
CA TYR A 39 8.19 -9.68 -6.49
C TYR A 39 8.66 -11.08 -6.11
N PRO A 40 9.94 -11.41 -6.35
CA PRO A 40 10.47 -12.71 -5.99
C PRO A 40 10.56 -12.86 -4.47
N VAL A 41 10.64 -14.11 -4.01
CA VAL A 41 10.73 -14.44 -2.57
C VAL A 41 11.82 -15.47 -2.28
N ASP A 42 12.82 -15.54 -3.15
CA ASP A 42 14.05 -16.26 -2.87
C ASP A 42 14.80 -15.61 -1.69
N GLU A 43 15.71 -16.38 -1.11
CA GLU A 43 16.36 -16.00 0.14
C GLU A 43 17.20 -14.72 -0.01
N ASP A 44 17.88 -14.53 -1.14
CA ASP A 44 18.73 -13.35 -1.37
C ASP A 44 17.87 -12.09 -1.46
N PHE A 45 16.77 -12.15 -2.23
CA PHE A 45 15.82 -11.05 -2.32
C PHE A 45 15.21 -10.71 -0.95
N LEU A 46 14.68 -11.71 -0.23
CA LEU A 46 14.08 -11.47 1.08
C LEU A 46 15.10 -10.93 2.09
N ASN A 47 16.34 -11.40 2.07
CA ASN A 47 17.38 -10.87 2.94
C ASN A 47 17.74 -9.42 2.60
N ASN A 48 17.69 -9.05 1.32
CA ASN A 48 17.85 -7.65 0.91
C ASN A 48 16.67 -6.78 1.42
N VAL A 49 15.43 -7.23 1.20
CA VAL A 49 14.23 -6.54 1.69
C VAL A 49 14.26 -6.39 3.21
N LYS A 50 14.65 -7.42 3.96
CA LYS A 50 14.77 -7.33 5.42
C LYS A 50 15.73 -6.22 5.85
N LYS A 51 16.87 -6.04 5.16
CA LYS A 51 17.83 -4.96 5.46
C LYS A 51 17.21 -3.59 5.19
N GLU A 52 16.55 -3.45 4.05
CA GLU A 52 15.85 -2.23 3.65
C GLU A 52 14.77 -1.82 4.68
N ILE A 53 13.85 -2.73 5.00
CA ILE A 53 12.74 -2.45 5.91
C ILE A 53 13.25 -2.17 7.33
N ASN A 54 14.25 -2.92 7.81
CA ASN A 54 14.87 -2.64 9.11
C ASN A 54 15.47 -1.23 9.16
N HIS A 55 16.17 -0.82 8.10
CA HIS A 55 16.75 0.51 8.02
C HIS A 55 15.67 1.58 7.99
N GLN A 56 14.68 1.46 7.10
CA GLN A 56 13.68 2.49 6.87
C GLN A 56 12.73 2.66 8.05
N ILE A 57 12.26 1.58 8.68
CA ILE A 57 11.42 1.70 9.88
C ILE A 57 12.19 2.35 11.03
N ARG A 58 13.45 1.97 11.27
CA ARG A 58 14.26 2.60 12.33
C ARG A 58 14.50 4.07 12.06
N ARG A 59 14.76 4.43 10.79
CA ARG A 59 14.94 5.81 10.36
C ARG A 59 13.65 6.60 10.58
N LEU A 60 12.49 6.08 10.19
CA LEU A 60 11.28 6.88 10.04
C LEU A 60 10.30 6.82 11.22
N ARG A 61 10.32 5.76 12.06
CA ARG A 61 9.31 5.54 13.12
C ARG A 61 9.22 6.62 14.20
N HIS A 62 10.22 7.50 14.30
CA HIS A 62 10.25 8.56 15.29
C HIS A 62 9.51 9.83 14.82
N HIS A 63 9.18 9.93 13.52
CA HIS A 63 8.41 11.04 12.98
C HIS A 63 6.92 10.90 13.36
N PRO A 64 6.34 11.84 14.13
CA PRO A 64 4.92 11.81 14.47
C PRO A 64 4.00 11.98 13.26
N SER A 65 4.49 12.54 12.15
CA SER A 65 3.73 12.65 10.91
C SER A 65 3.38 11.29 10.32
N VAL A 66 4.22 10.25 10.47
CA VAL A 66 3.89 8.92 9.96
C VAL A 66 2.65 8.39 10.68
N LEU A 67 1.59 8.13 9.92
CA LEU A 67 0.28 7.73 10.41
C LEU A 67 0.10 6.21 10.34
N VAL A 68 0.49 5.61 9.23
CA VAL A 68 0.27 4.20 8.90
C VAL A 68 1.39 3.70 8.00
N TRP A 69 1.75 2.44 8.21
CA TRP A 69 2.65 1.69 7.33
C TRP A 69 1.84 0.79 6.41
N THR A 70 2.17 0.77 5.12
CA THR A 70 1.46 -0.04 4.13
C THR A 70 2.45 -0.88 3.33
N GLY A 71 2.20 -2.18 3.19
CA GLY A 71 3.14 -3.13 2.60
C GLY A 71 3.42 -2.90 1.11
N ASN A 72 2.43 -2.44 0.34
CA ASN A 72 2.56 -2.15 -1.09
C ASN A 72 1.39 -1.32 -1.63
N ASN A 73 1.56 -0.84 -2.86
CA ASN A 73 0.49 -0.33 -3.69
C ASN A 73 -0.08 -1.44 -4.62
N GLU A 74 -1.38 -1.68 -4.50
CA GLU A 74 -2.24 -2.45 -5.40
C GLU A 74 -1.90 -3.92 -5.66
N ASN A 75 -0.91 -4.52 -5.01
CA ASN A 75 -0.53 -5.89 -5.36
C ASN A 75 -1.60 -6.90 -4.95
N HIS A 76 -2.33 -6.67 -3.85
CA HIS A 76 -3.46 -7.53 -3.46
C HIS A 76 -4.58 -7.46 -4.51
N VAL A 77 -5.05 -6.25 -4.85
CA VAL A 77 -6.12 -6.08 -5.84
C VAL A 77 -5.71 -6.57 -7.23
N ALA A 78 -4.44 -6.42 -7.60
CA ALA A 78 -3.92 -6.90 -8.87
C ALA A 78 -3.93 -8.45 -8.97
N ILE A 79 -3.54 -9.16 -7.90
CA ILE A 79 -3.66 -10.63 -7.85
C ILE A 79 -5.12 -11.05 -7.96
N LYS A 80 -6.01 -10.47 -7.14
CA LYS A 80 -7.43 -10.86 -7.10
C LYS A 80 -8.21 -10.47 -8.36
N SER A 81 -7.77 -9.41 -9.05
CA SER A 81 -8.34 -8.97 -10.32
C SER A 81 -7.63 -9.57 -11.53
N ASN A 82 -6.69 -10.50 -11.33
CA ASN A 82 -5.98 -11.22 -12.38
C ASN A 82 -5.26 -10.30 -13.40
N TRP A 83 -4.57 -9.26 -12.91
CA TRP A 83 -3.80 -8.34 -13.75
C TRP A 83 -2.64 -9.02 -14.47
N TRP A 84 -2.09 -10.08 -13.88
CA TRP A 84 -0.96 -10.83 -14.42
C TRP A 84 -1.35 -12.26 -14.70
N GLN A 85 -0.96 -12.76 -15.87
CA GLN A 85 -1.18 -14.14 -16.30
C GLN A 85 0.14 -14.74 -16.74
N SER A 86 0.48 -15.92 -16.21
CA SER A 86 1.71 -16.62 -16.54
C SER A 86 1.45 -18.12 -16.56
N ALA A 87 2.00 -18.81 -17.57
CA ALA A 87 1.83 -20.25 -17.71
C ALA A 87 2.51 -21.05 -16.59
N ASN A 88 3.58 -20.51 -16.00
CA ASN A 88 4.42 -21.19 -15.00
C ASN A 88 4.34 -20.52 -13.62
N TYR A 89 3.39 -19.62 -13.40
CA TYR A 89 3.22 -18.92 -12.14
C TYR A 89 1.72 -18.78 -11.87
N SER A 90 1.18 -19.68 -11.06
CA SER A 90 -0.26 -19.74 -10.78
C SER A 90 -0.67 -18.65 -9.80
N THR A 91 -1.97 -18.33 -9.77
CA THR A 91 -2.53 -17.40 -8.78
C THR A 91 -2.28 -17.87 -7.34
N GLU A 92 -2.28 -19.18 -7.09
CA GLU A 92 -1.97 -19.74 -5.77
C GLU A 92 -0.51 -19.42 -5.37
N THR A 93 0.45 -19.63 -6.28
CA THR A 93 1.84 -19.26 -6.03
C THR A 93 2.02 -17.75 -5.86
N MET A 94 1.31 -16.92 -6.64
CA MET A 94 1.30 -15.46 -6.45
C MET A 94 0.83 -15.06 -5.05
N ILE A 95 -0.21 -15.73 -4.53
CA ILE A 95 -0.75 -15.48 -3.19
C ILE A 95 0.25 -15.90 -2.12
N ASP A 96 0.85 -17.08 -2.24
CA ASP A 96 1.84 -17.58 -1.27
C ASP A 96 3.05 -16.65 -1.19
N ASP A 97 3.60 -16.24 -2.34
CA ASP A 97 4.73 -15.32 -2.42
C ASP A 97 4.36 -13.93 -1.89
N TYR A 98 3.16 -13.44 -2.20
CA TYR A 98 2.63 -12.19 -1.64
C TYR A 98 2.59 -12.24 -0.11
N LEU A 99 2.03 -13.30 0.49
CA LEU A 99 1.93 -13.43 1.94
C LEU A 99 3.32 -13.56 2.58
N LYS A 100 4.22 -14.34 1.98
CA LYS A 100 5.59 -14.49 2.46
C LYS A 100 6.34 -13.16 2.50
N LEU A 101 6.18 -12.32 1.47
CA LEU A 101 6.81 -11.00 1.41
C LEU A 101 6.13 -10.01 2.36
N TYR A 102 4.85 -9.72 2.18
CA TYR A 102 4.21 -8.58 2.84
C TYR A 102 3.72 -8.89 4.25
N LYS A 103 3.28 -10.12 4.52
CA LYS A 103 2.80 -10.51 5.84
C LYS A 103 3.93 -11.04 6.72
N GLU A 104 4.62 -12.07 6.24
CA GLU A 104 5.60 -12.79 7.06
C GLU A 104 6.94 -12.06 7.18
N THR A 105 7.40 -11.40 6.11
CA THR A 105 8.69 -10.69 6.12
C THR A 105 8.53 -9.23 6.55
N ILE A 106 7.87 -8.41 5.73
CA ILE A 106 7.74 -6.96 5.97
C ILE A 106 6.88 -6.72 7.21
N GLY A 107 5.68 -7.28 7.25
CA GLY A 107 4.73 -7.06 8.35
C GLY A 107 5.28 -7.46 9.73
N SER A 108 6.01 -8.57 9.80
CA SER A 108 6.67 -8.98 11.06
C SER A 108 7.72 -7.96 11.53
N ILE A 109 8.55 -7.44 10.63
CA ILE A 109 9.56 -6.42 10.96
C ILE A 109 8.89 -5.12 11.41
N VAL A 110 7.86 -4.66 10.70
CA VAL A 110 7.13 -3.44 11.07
C VAL A 110 6.50 -3.59 12.46
N LYS A 111 5.81 -4.71 12.73
CA LYS A 111 5.18 -4.98 14.02
C LYS A 111 6.19 -5.08 15.17
N GLU A 112 7.39 -5.61 14.91
CA GLU A 112 8.48 -5.65 15.90
C GLU A 112 9.06 -4.26 16.18
N LEU A 113 9.36 -3.49 15.13
CA LEU A 113 10.10 -2.23 15.25
C LEU A 113 9.21 -1.02 15.58
N ASP A 114 7.94 -1.02 15.18
CA ASP A 114 7.00 0.06 15.47
C ASP A 114 5.58 -0.49 15.73
N PRO A 115 5.33 -1.06 16.92
CA PRO A 115 4.00 -1.55 17.30
C PRO A 115 3.00 -0.41 17.58
N SER A 116 3.43 0.86 17.53
CA SER A 116 2.58 2.01 17.89
C SER A 116 1.63 2.44 16.78
N ARG A 117 1.89 2.00 15.54
CA ARG A 117 1.13 2.38 14.34
C ARG A 117 0.55 1.16 13.64
N PRO A 118 -0.59 1.30 12.96
CA PRO A 118 -1.16 0.22 12.17
C PRO A 118 -0.25 -0.15 10.98
N TYR A 119 -0.29 -1.42 10.61
CA TYR A 119 0.30 -1.94 9.38
C TYR A 119 -0.79 -2.54 8.50
N LEU A 120 -0.91 -2.04 7.27
CA LEU A 120 -1.79 -2.56 6.23
C LEU A 120 -0.98 -3.40 5.24
N LEU A 121 -1.53 -4.51 4.77
CA LEU A 121 -0.82 -5.38 3.82
C LEU A 121 -0.68 -4.75 2.43
N SER A 122 -1.67 -3.98 2.00
CA SER A 122 -1.78 -3.34 0.68
C SER A 122 -2.68 -2.10 0.78
N SER A 123 -2.64 -1.24 -0.23
CA SER A 123 -3.61 -0.18 -0.52
C SER A 123 -4.04 -0.35 -2.00
N PRO A 124 -5.32 -0.59 -2.31
CA PRO A 124 -6.44 -0.69 -1.38
C PRO A 124 -6.40 -1.99 -0.57
N SER A 125 -7.07 -2.00 0.58
CA SER A 125 -7.29 -3.16 1.44
C SER A 125 -8.56 -3.01 2.27
N ASN A 126 -9.12 -4.14 2.72
CA ASN A 126 -10.21 -4.16 3.72
C ASN A 126 -9.69 -4.10 5.17
N GLY A 127 -8.40 -3.88 5.38
CA GLY A 127 -7.77 -3.72 6.70
C GLY A 127 -7.92 -4.96 7.58
N ALA A 128 -8.55 -4.79 8.75
CA ALA A 128 -8.76 -5.88 9.70
C ALA A 128 -9.55 -7.07 9.10
N VAL A 129 -10.44 -6.81 8.13
CA VAL A 129 -11.15 -7.89 7.43
C VAL A 129 -10.20 -8.68 6.54
N THR A 130 -9.28 -8.03 5.83
CA THR A 130 -8.23 -8.72 5.06
C THR A 130 -7.41 -9.65 5.96
N GLU A 131 -7.06 -9.22 7.17
CA GLU A 131 -6.34 -10.08 8.14
C GLU A 131 -7.16 -11.29 8.59
N GLN A 132 -8.48 -11.16 8.77
CA GLN A 132 -9.38 -12.29 9.10
C GLN A 132 -9.41 -13.36 8.00
N TYR A 133 -9.24 -12.96 6.74
CA TYR A 133 -9.09 -13.86 5.59
C TYR A 133 -7.64 -14.27 5.34
N GLY A 134 -6.79 -14.27 6.38
CA GLY A 134 -5.40 -14.70 6.28
C GLY A 134 -4.48 -13.73 5.56
N GLY A 135 -4.95 -12.53 5.20
CA GLY A 135 -4.19 -11.53 4.46
C GLY A 135 -4.51 -11.46 2.96
N MET A 136 -5.54 -12.19 2.50
CA MET A 136 -5.89 -12.32 1.08
C MET A 136 -7.40 -12.54 0.89
N ASP A 137 -8.22 -11.50 1.10
CA ASP A 137 -9.66 -11.55 0.82
C ASP A 137 -9.99 -11.34 -0.67
N ASP A 138 -11.19 -11.74 -1.10
CA ASP A 138 -11.58 -11.80 -2.52
C ASP A 138 -11.88 -10.45 -3.16
N ASN A 139 -12.21 -9.41 -2.37
CA ASN A 139 -12.55 -8.10 -2.89
C ASN A 139 -11.86 -7.00 -2.06
N PRO A 140 -10.54 -6.78 -2.23
CA PRO A 140 -9.79 -5.81 -1.45
C PRO A 140 -10.19 -4.35 -1.72
N ASN A 141 -10.98 -4.09 -2.76
CA ASN A 141 -11.49 -2.76 -3.12
C ASN A 141 -12.97 -2.59 -2.75
N SER A 142 -13.41 -3.20 -1.63
CA SER A 142 -14.80 -3.16 -1.17
C SER A 142 -15.16 -1.80 -0.57
N GLU A 143 -16.30 -1.23 -0.95
CA GLU A 143 -16.79 0.04 -0.38
C GLU A 143 -17.15 -0.06 1.11
N PHE A 144 -17.34 -1.28 1.63
CA PHE A 144 -17.84 -1.51 2.98
C PHE A 144 -16.74 -1.51 4.05
N TYR A 145 -15.47 -1.68 3.67
CA TYR A 145 -14.34 -1.82 4.59
C TYR A 145 -13.12 -1.03 4.09
N GLY A 146 -12.16 -0.81 4.98
CA GLY A 146 -10.84 -0.25 4.67
C GLY A 146 -10.82 0.93 3.70
N ASP A 147 -9.98 0.84 2.67
CA ASP A 147 -9.75 1.90 1.70
C ASP A 147 -9.89 1.43 0.25
N VAL A 148 -10.10 2.39 -0.65
CA VAL A 148 -10.49 2.14 -2.03
C VAL A 148 -9.74 3.05 -3.01
N HIS A 149 -9.38 2.47 -4.15
CA HIS A 149 -8.88 3.18 -5.32
C HIS A 149 -9.98 3.22 -6.40
N PHE A 150 -10.28 4.42 -6.93
CA PHE A 150 -11.32 4.61 -7.95
C PHE A 150 -10.84 5.48 -9.12
N TYR A 151 -10.82 4.90 -10.32
CA TYR A 151 -10.53 5.58 -11.56
C TYR A 151 -11.56 5.23 -12.63
N SER A 152 -11.97 6.20 -13.44
CA SER A 152 -12.85 5.95 -14.59
C SER A 152 -12.72 7.02 -15.65
N GLU A 153 -12.41 6.60 -16.87
CA GLU A 153 -12.34 7.46 -18.06
C GLU A 153 -13.64 7.41 -18.90
N THR A 154 -14.55 6.49 -18.59
CA THR A 154 -15.75 6.21 -19.39
C THR A 154 -17.06 6.63 -18.72
N LYS A 155 -17.07 6.77 -17.40
CA LYS A 155 -18.25 7.22 -16.66
C LYS A 155 -18.44 8.73 -16.81
N ASN A 156 -19.70 9.17 -16.70
CA ASN A 156 -20.00 10.58 -16.57
C ASN A 156 -19.66 11.05 -15.14
N LEU A 157 -18.47 11.60 -14.95
CA LEU A 157 -17.97 12.09 -13.64
C LEU A 157 -18.70 13.34 -13.13
N TRP A 158 -19.63 13.92 -13.89
CA TRP A 158 -20.52 14.99 -13.38
C TRP A 158 -21.74 14.43 -12.62
N LYS A 159 -21.91 13.11 -12.59
CA LYS A 159 -22.99 12.44 -11.86
C LYS A 159 -22.44 11.81 -10.60
N ASP A 160 -22.96 12.23 -9.44
CA ASP A 160 -22.51 11.74 -8.13
C ASP A 160 -22.61 10.21 -8.00
N PHE A 161 -23.64 9.60 -8.59
CA PHE A 161 -23.83 8.14 -8.59
C PHE A 161 -22.81 7.36 -9.43
N SER A 162 -21.92 8.05 -10.17
CA SER A 162 -20.81 7.40 -10.88
C SER A 162 -19.69 6.95 -9.95
N TYR A 163 -19.58 7.58 -8.77
CA TYR A 163 -18.54 7.35 -7.78
C TYR A 163 -18.93 6.23 -6.81
N MET A 164 -17.90 5.54 -6.32
CA MET A 164 -18.02 4.67 -5.15
C MET A 164 -18.11 5.52 -3.87
N ILE A 165 -18.76 5.00 -2.83
CA ILE A 165 -18.84 5.64 -1.49
C ILE A 165 -18.07 4.77 -0.48
N PRO A 166 -16.73 4.81 -0.51
CA PRO A 166 -15.91 3.97 0.35
C PRO A 166 -15.84 4.51 1.79
N ARG A 167 -15.28 3.70 2.69
CA ARG A 167 -14.93 4.17 4.05
C ARG A 167 -13.77 5.16 4.03
N CYS A 168 -12.79 4.93 3.16
CA CYS A 168 -11.67 5.82 2.88
C CYS A 168 -11.33 5.76 1.38
N ALA A 169 -11.19 6.91 0.72
CA ALA A 169 -10.71 6.96 -0.67
C ALA A 169 -9.24 7.40 -0.65
N THR A 170 -8.34 6.45 -0.85
CA THR A 170 -6.88 6.65 -0.82
C THR A 170 -6.31 6.99 -2.20
N GLU A 171 -7.03 6.64 -3.26
CA GLU A 171 -6.73 7.08 -4.62
C GLU A 171 -7.98 7.35 -5.46
N TYR A 172 -7.94 8.47 -6.18
CA TYR A 172 -8.85 8.81 -7.27
C TYR A 172 -8.25 9.97 -8.05
N GLY A 173 -8.54 10.07 -9.35
CA GLY A 173 -7.97 11.14 -10.17
C GLY A 173 -8.54 11.20 -11.58
N VAL A 174 -8.24 12.32 -12.25
CA VAL A 174 -8.53 12.57 -13.66
C VAL A 174 -7.28 13.20 -14.28
N GLN A 175 -6.91 12.76 -15.48
CA GLN A 175 -5.73 13.29 -16.18
C GLN A 175 -5.96 14.73 -16.68
N SER A 176 -4.93 15.58 -16.61
CA SER A 176 -4.93 16.92 -17.20
C SER A 176 -3.55 17.31 -17.72
N LEU A 177 -3.48 18.33 -18.58
CA LEU A 177 -2.21 18.90 -19.05
C LEU A 177 -1.70 19.98 -18.09
N PRO A 178 -0.39 20.13 -17.89
CA PRO A 178 0.17 21.23 -17.10
C PRO A 178 -0.03 22.57 -17.82
N LEU A 179 0.04 23.67 -17.06
CA LEU A 179 0.18 25.00 -17.63
C LEU A 179 1.53 25.09 -18.36
N LYS A 180 1.55 25.75 -19.53
CA LYS A 180 2.78 26.04 -20.26
C LYS A 180 3.64 27.08 -19.55
#